data_AF-A0A1V6TL60-F1
#
_entry.id   AF-A0A1V6TL60-F1
#
_cell.length_a   1.000
_cell.length_b   1.000
_cell.length_c   1.000
_cell.angle_alpha   90.00
_cell.angle_beta   90.00
_cell.angle_gamma   90.00
#
_symmetry.space_group_name_H-M   'P 1'
#
loop_
_entity.id
_entity.type
_entity.pdbx_description
1 polymer ?
#
loop_
_entity_poly.entity_id
_entity_poly.type
_entity_poly.pdbx_seq_one_letter_code
_entity_poly.pdbx_strand_id
1 'polypeptide(L)'
;MTWVRQNTTIPIPTIIRYDPTDDIIIGHEFTLLVKVPGKSIDQIYHTLSIELWSKIVNQLTDYLIELHAHPWDGYVGGLTLANGKITPGPPIDENFWQVPDLEKYWAGSESMEMLNPIPLQGFPSFVAFIVACLDRCIYAIEKHPSLES
;
A
#
# COMPACT_ATOMS: atom_id res chain seq x y z
N MET A 1 -10.44 -4.11 -6.78
CA MET A 1 -11.31 -3.17 -7.55
C MET A 1 -12.79 -3.56 -7.47
N THR A 2 -13.22 -4.76 -7.85
CA THR A 2 -14.66 -5.16 -7.80
C THR A 2 -15.30 -4.94 -6.44
N TRP A 3 -14.62 -5.33 -5.36
CA TRP A 3 -15.10 -5.13 -3.99
C TRP A 3 -15.36 -3.64 -3.69
N VAL A 4 -14.43 -2.74 -4.05
CA VAL A 4 -14.59 -1.30 -3.81
C VAL A 4 -15.86 -0.79 -4.50
N ARG A 5 -16.07 -1.13 -5.77
CA ARG A 5 -17.29 -0.74 -6.50
C ARG A 5 -18.60 -1.25 -5.87
N GLN A 6 -18.57 -2.44 -5.27
CA GLN A 6 -19.75 -3.08 -4.72
C GLN A 6 -20.08 -2.58 -3.31
N ASN A 7 -19.09 -2.06 -2.59
CA ASN A 7 -19.22 -1.69 -1.18
C ASN A 7 -19.04 -0.19 -0.94
N THR A 8 -18.66 0.60 -1.95
CA THR A 8 -18.50 2.05 -1.84
C THR A 8 -19.14 2.80 -3.01
N THR A 9 -19.34 4.10 -2.82
CA THR A 9 -19.80 5.05 -3.84
C THR A 9 -18.65 5.63 -4.66
N ILE A 10 -17.41 5.26 -4.34
CA ILE A 10 -16.20 5.79 -4.96
C ILE A 10 -16.18 5.43 -6.46
N PRO A 11 -16.05 6.43 -7.35
CA PRO A 11 -16.04 6.20 -8.77
C PRO A 11 -14.72 5.54 -9.18
N ILE A 12 -14.77 4.26 -9.52
CA ILE A 12 -13.64 3.51 -10.05
C ILE A 12 -13.92 2.95 -11.46
N PRO A 13 -12.89 2.79 -12.30
CA PRO A 13 -13.02 2.11 -13.58
C PRO A 13 -13.63 0.70 -13.44
N THR A 14 -14.53 0.35 -14.36
CA THR A 14 -15.09 -1.00 -14.45
C THR A 14 -14.05 -1.96 -14.99
N ILE A 15 -13.85 -3.11 -14.34
CA ILE A 15 -13.07 -4.22 -14.92
C ILE A 15 -13.88 -4.86 -16.05
N ILE A 16 -13.27 -4.95 -17.24
CA ILE A 16 -13.85 -5.61 -18.42
C ILE A 16 -13.42 -7.08 -18.45
N ARG A 17 -12.13 -7.32 -18.22
CA ARG A 17 -11.52 -8.65 -18.22
C ARG A 17 -10.23 -8.61 -17.42
N TYR A 18 -9.89 -9.72 -16.79
CA TYR A 18 -8.56 -9.95 -16.24
C TYR A 18 -8.18 -11.40 -16.47
N ASP A 19 -6.89 -11.69 -16.50
CA ASP A 19 -6.34 -13.04 -16.51
C ASP A 19 -5.13 -13.05 -15.58
N PRO A 20 -5.14 -13.84 -14.50
CA PRO A 20 -4.03 -13.92 -13.55
C PRO A 20 -2.98 -14.98 -13.95
N THR A 21 -3.08 -15.55 -15.16
CA THR A 21 -2.17 -16.61 -15.62
C THR A 21 -1.21 -16.10 -16.68
N ASP A 22 -0.07 -16.78 -16.78
CA ASP A 22 0.91 -16.54 -17.85
C ASP A 22 0.61 -17.40 -19.11
N ASP A 23 -0.45 -18.22 -19.08
CA ASP A 23 -0.86 -19.14 -20.16
C ASP A 23 -1.75 -18.43 -21.21
N ILE A 24 -1.29 -17.27 -21.67
CA ILE A 24 -1.96 -16.47 -22.68
C ILE A 24 -0.93 -15.90 -23.67
N ILE A 25 -1.40 -15.39 -24.81
CA ILE A 25 -0.52 -14.93 -25.91
C ILE A 25 0.48 -13.85 -25.48
N ILE A 26 0.12 -13.02 -24.48
CA ILE A 26 1.01 -11.97 -23.96
C ILE A 26 2.02 -12.49 -22.92
N GLY A 27 1.85 -13.73 -22.44
CA GLY A 27 2.76 -14.41 -21.50
C GLY A 27 2.80 -13.84 -20.09
N HIS A 28 1.85 -12.99 -19.71
CA HIS A 28 1.83 -12.25 -18.45
C HIS A 28 0.41 -12.00 -17.96
N GLU A 29 0.22 -11.93 -16.64
CA GLU A 29 -1.03 -11.46 -16.04
C GLU A 29 -1.46 -10.07 -16.55
N PHE A 30 -2.79 -9.84 -16.65
CA PHE A 30 -3.32 -8.55 -17.05
C PHE A 30 -4.68 -8.22 -16.45
N THR A 31 -5.01 -6.93 -16.44
CA THR A 31 -6.38 -6.43 -16.20
C THR A 31 -6.73 -5.35 -17.22
N LEU A 32 -7.89 -5.48 -17.86
CA LEU A 32 -8.48 -4.48 -18.75
C LEU A 32 -9.59 -3.74 -18.02
N LEU A 33 -9.54 -2.40 -18.06
CA LEU A 33 -10.50 -1.52 -17.42
C LEU A 33 -11.13 -0.56 -18.43
N VAL A 34 -12.36 -0.12 -18.14
CA VAL A 34 -13.02 0.97 -18.88
C VAL A 34 -12.23 2.26 -18.72
N LYS A 35 -11.90 2.92 -19.83
CA LYS A 35 -11.29 4.25 -19.81
C LYS A 35 -12.30 5.29 -19.34
N VAL A 36 -12.06 5.88 -18.18
CA VAL A 36 -12.88 6.98 -17.65
C VAL A 36 -12.41 8.29 -18.28
N PRO A 37 -13.32 9.12 -18.84
CA PRO A 37 -12.95 10.43 -19.37
C PRO A 37 -12.55 11.37 -18.23
N GLY A 38 -11.46 12.11 -18.40
CA GLY A 38 -10.99 13.07 -17.41
C GLY A 38 -9.59 13.58 -17.72
N LYS A 39 -9.16 14.58 -16.96
CA LYS A 39 -7.76 15.01 -16.90
C LYS A 39 -7.24 14.69 -15.52
N SER A 40 -5.98 14.27 -15.45
CA SER A 40 -5.34 14.07 -14.16
C SER A 40 -5.13 15.41 -13.46
N ILE A 41 -5.24 15.42 -12.12
CA ILE A 41 -5.18 16.66 -11.33
C ILE A 41 -3.82 17.35 -11.49
N ASP A 42 -2.72 16.60 -11.58
CA ASP A 42 -1.37 17.15 -11.78
C ASP A 42 -1.28 18.03 -13.03
N GLN A 43 -2.05 17.71 -14.08
CA GLN A 43 -2.04 18.44 -15.35
C GLN A 43 -2.78 19.78 -15.26
N ILE A 44 -3.74 19.90 -14.34
CA ILE A 44 -4.61 21.09 -14.23
C ILE A 44 -4.40 21.84 -12.92
N TYR A 45 -3.51 21.37 -12.04
CA TYR A 45 -3.30 21.88 -10.68
C TYR A 45 -3.19 23.41 -10.62
N HIS A 46 -2.36 23.98 -11.50
CA HIS A 46 -2.09 25.42 -11.60
C HIS A 46 -3.29 26.24 -12.10
N THR A 47 -4.32 25.60 -12.65
CA THR A 47 -5.53 26.24 -13.20
C THR A 47 -6.70 26.23 -12.22
N LEU A 48 -6.59 25.50 -11.11
CA LEU A 48 -7.68 25.32 -10.16
C LEU A 48 -7.81 26.57 -9.26
N SER A 49 -9.03 27.09 -9.13
CA SER A 49 -9.33 28.09 -8.11
C SER A 49 -9.33 27.45 -6.72
N ILE A 50 -9.18 28.27 -5.67
CA ILE A 50 -9.19 27.80 -4.29
C ILE A 50 -10.52 27.14 -3.88
N GLU A 51 -11.64 27.60 -4.44
CA GLU A 51 -12.96 27.04 -4.20
C GLU A 51 -13.10 25.65 -4.82
N LEU A 52 -12.57 25.46 -6.03
CA LEU A 52 -12.57 24.16 -6.69
C LEU A 52 -11.63 23.19 -5.98
N TRP A 53 -10.47 23.67 -5.54
CA TRP A 53 -9.53 22.86 -4.77
C TRP A 53 -10.17 22.41 -3.44
N SER A 54 -10.81 23.32 -2.71
CA SER A 54 -11.57 22.95 -1.49
C SER A 54 -12.59 21.83 -1.75
N LYS A 55 -13.30 21.87 -2.89
CA LYS A 55 -14.27 20.80 -3.26
C LYS A 55 -13.59 19.46 -3.53
N ILE A 56 -12.46 19.45 -4.23
CA ILE A 56 -11.74 18.20 -4.50
C ILE A 56 -11.17 17.62 -3.20
N VAL A 57 -10.61 18.44 -2.30
CA VAL A 57 -10.12 17.98 -0.99
C VAL A 57 -11.26 17.36 -0.18
N ASN A 58 -12.42 18.02 -0.12
CA ASN A 58 -13.59 17.48 0.57
C ASN A 58 -14.04 16.15 -0.04
N GLN A 59 -14.12 16.05 -1.37
CA GLN A 59 -14.48 14.80 -2.05
C GLN A 59 -13.50 13.66 -1.77
N LEU A 60 -12.18 13.92 -1.80
CA LEU A 60 -11.17 12.93 -1.44
C LEU A 60 -11.28 12.52 0.03
N THR A 61 -11.61 13.46 0.91
CA THR A 61 -11.85 13.19 2.33
C THR A 61 -13.06 12.29 2.51
N ASP A 62 -14.16 12.54 1.80
CA ASP A 62 -15.37 11.70 1.82
C ASP A 62 -15.05 10.26 1.37
N TYR A 63 -14.22 10.09 0.33
CA TYR A 63 -13.78 8.77 -0.13
C TYR A 63 -12.95 8.03 0.92
N LEU A 64 -12.04 8.73 1.60
CA LEU A 64 -11.25 8.13 2.68
C LEU A 64 -12.12 7.72 3.87
N ILE A 65 -13.09 8.56 4.25
CA ILE A 65 -14.07 8.23 5.29
C ILE A 65 -14.85 6.97 4.92
N GLU A 66 -15.34 6.88 3.68
CA GLU A 66 -16.10 5.73 3.21
C GLU A 66 -15.28 4.44 3.19
N LEU A 67 -14.02 4.49 2.74
CA LEU A 67 -13.12 3.33 2.80
C LEU A 67 -12.86 2.90 4.24
N HIS A 68 -12.60 3.85 5.14
CA HIS A 68 -12.36 3.56 6.56
C HIS A 68 -13.59 3.02 7.29
N ALA A 69 -14.80 3.30 6.80
CA ALA A 69 -16.03 2.72 7.35
C ALA A 69 -16.16 1.20 7.07
N HIS A 70 -15.32 0.64 6.20
CA HIS A 70 -15.30 -0.77 5.85
C HIS A 70 -13.99 -1.43 6.29
N PRO A 71 -13.83 -1.76 7.58
CA PRO A 71 -12.63 -2.43 8.08
C PRO A 71 -12.48 -3.81 7.43
N TRP A 72 -11.23 -4.21 7.20
CA TRP A 72 -10.89 -5.55 6.75
C TRP A 72 -10.38 -6.40 7.91
N ASP A 73 -10.68 -7.69 7.87
CA ASP A 73 -10.16 -8.66 8.82
C ASP A 73 -8.74 -9.08 8.40
N GLY A 74 -7.74 -8.70 9.20
CA GLY A 74 -6.32 -9.03 8.96
C GLY A 74 -5.62 -8.05 8.01
N TYR A 75 -4.57 -8.51 7.34
CA TYR A 75 -3.77 -7.65 6.47
C TYR A 75 -4.43 -7.41 5.11
N VAL A 76 -4.24 -6.20 4.60
CA VAL A 76 -4.63 -5.79 3.25
C VAL A 76 -3.44 -5.16 2.55
N GLY A 77 -3.18 -5.60 1.32
CA GLY A 77 -2.14 -5.04 0.44
C GLY A 77 -0.83 -5.80 0.41
N GLY A 78 -0.58 -6.73 1.33
CA GLY A 78 0.59 -7.62 1.33
C GLY A 78 0.25 -9.08 1.09
N LEU A 79 1.22 -9.84 0.56
CA LEU A 79 1.15 -11.29 0.40
C LEU A 79 2.37 -11.92 1.08
N THR A 80 2.15 -13.06 1.73
CA THR A 80 3.22 -13.88 2.29
C THR A 80 2.98 -15.35 1.98
N LEU A 81 4.04 -16.16 2.09
CA LEU A 81 3.96 -17.61 1.93
C LEU A 81 3.90 -18.28 3.30
N ALA A 82 2.79 -18.91 3.62
CA ALA A 82 2.63 -19.74 4.80
C ALA A 82 2.40 -21.19 4.38
N ASN A 83 3.32 -22.10 4.75
CA ASN A 83 3.26 -23.52 4.40
C ASN A 83 3.10 -23.78 2.89
N GLY A 84 3.80 -23.00 2.05
CA GLY A 84 3.73 -23.11 0.59
C GLY A 84 2.44 -22.55 -0.04
N LYS A 85 1.56 -21.95 0.77
CA LYS A 85 0.33 -21.29 0.30
C LYS A 85 0.47 -19.78 0.42
N ILE A 86 0.01 -19.05 -0.60
CA ILE A 86 -0.09 -17.59 -0.56
C ILE A 86 -1.22 -17.21 0.41
N THR A 87 -0.90 -16.39 1.40
CA THR A 87 -1.83 -15.86 2.41
C THR A 87 -1.67 -14.34 2.53
N PRO A 88 -2.66 -13.61 3.05
CA PRO A 88 -2.50 -12.19 3.38
C PRO A 88 -1.28 -11.98 4.27
N GLY A 89 -0.41 -11.05 3.88
CA GLY A 89 0.81 -10.71 4.57
C GLY A 89 0.83 -9.23 4.96
N PRO A 90 1.75 -8.82 5.85
CA PRO A 90 1.87 -7.44 6.29
C PRO A 90 2.04 -6.46 5.12
N PRO A 91 1.57 -5.21 5.27
CA PRO A 91 1.83 -4.18 4.28
C PRO A 91 3.34 -4.01 4.13
N ILE A 92 3.79 -3.94 2.88
CA ILE A 92 5.17 -3.63 2.50
C ILE A 92 5.16 -2.16 2.08
N ASP A 93 5.99 -1.34 2.69
CA ASP A 93 6.20 0.05 2.28
C ASP A 93 7.50 0.21 1.47
N GLU A 94 7.75 1.42 0.99
CA GLU A 94 8.93 1.74 0.18
C GLU A 94 10.27 1.61 0.94
N ASN A 95 10.24 1.63 2.27
CA ASN A 95 11.40 1.56 3.16
C ASN A 95 11.60 0.16 3.76
N PHE A 96 10.88 -0.84 3.24
CA PHE A 96 10.93 -2.20 3.76
C PHE A 96 12.29 -2.86 3.48
N TRP A 97 12.99 -3.25 4.54
CA TRP A 97 14.25 -3.98 4.46
C TRP A 97 14.03 -5.39 3.93
N GLN A 98 14.66 -5.72 2.81
CA GLN A 98 14.62 -7.05 2.22
C GLN A 98 15.84 -7.88 2.63
N VAL A 99 15.75 -9.20 2.51
CA VAL A 99 16.85 -10.13 2.85
C VAL A 99 18.20 -9.71 2.25
N PRO A 100 18.31 -9.30 0.96
CA PRO A 100 19.57 -8.84 0.40
C PRO A 100 20.13 -7.58 1.09
N ASP A 101 19.28 -6.68 1.58
CA ASP A 101 19.69 -5.48 2.29
C ASP A 101 20.20 -5.81 3.70
N LEU A 102 19.55 -6.76 4.38
CA LEU A 102 20.00 -7.28 5.67
C LEU A 102 21.41 -7.91 5.56
N GLU A 103 21.66 -8.70 4.53
CA GLU A 103 22.98 -9.29 4.30
C GLU A 103 24.05 -8.23 4.02
N LYS A 104 23.69 -7.23 3.20
CA LYS A 104 24.62 -6.19 2.74
C LYS A 104 24.96 -5.17 3.82
N TYR A 105 23.98 -4.72 4.58
CA TYR A 105 24.12 -3.59 5.50
C TYR A 105 24.16 -4.01 6.97
N TRP A 106 23.53 -5.13 7.34
CA TRP A 106 23.38 -5.52 8.74
C TRP A 106 24.20 -6.76 9.12
N ALA A 107 24.89 -7.40 8.17
CA ALA A 107 25.79 -8.53 8.39
C ALA A 107 25.23 -9.64 9.32
N GLY A 108 23.91 -9.86 9.27
CA GLY A 108 23.19 -10.85 10.09
C GLY A 108 22.96 -10.46 11.56
N SER A 109 23.27 -9.23 11.96
CA SER A 109 22.99 -8.72 13.32
C SER A 109 21.51 -8.41 13.57
N GLU A 110 20.73 -8.26 12.50
CA GLU A 110 19.31 -7.91 12.52
C GLU A 110 18.48 -8.89 11.68
N SER A 111 17.16 -8.85 11.88
CA SER A 111 16.19 -9.66 11.15
C SER A 111 15.11 -8.78 10.53
N MET A 112 14.35 -9.32 9.57
CA MET A 112 13.23 -8.59 8.95
C MET A 112 12.19 -8.17 9.99
N GLU A 113 11.93 -9.00 11.00
CA GLU A 113 10.97 -8.74 12.06
C GLU A 113 11.42 -7.62 13.02
N MET A 114 12.74 -7.39 13.11
CA MET A 114 13.31 -6.32 13.94
C MET A 114 13.30 -4.98 13.22
N LEU A 115 13.62 -4.99 11.92
CA LEU A 115 13.76 -3.76 11.12
C LEU A 115 12.47 -3.32 10.42
N ASN A 116 11.48 -4.19 10.27
CA ASN A 116 10.23 -3.86 9.59
C ASN A 116 9.01 -3.92 10.53
N PRO A 117 7.99 -3.09 10.31
CA PRO A 117 6.77 -3.05 11.12
C PRO A 117 5.82 -4.19 10.72
N ILE A 118 6.17 -5.43 11.05
CA ILE A 118 5.43 -6.64 10.62
C ILE A 118 4.87 -7.51 11.77
N PRO A 119 4.13 -6.95 12.75
CA PRO A 119 3.57 -7.73 13.86
C PRO A 119 2.50 -8.69 13.34
N LEU A 120 2.57 -9.98 13.66
CA LEU A 120 1.73 -11.07 13.11
C LEU A 120 0.21 -10.79 13.10
N GLN A 121 -0.29 -10.06 14.09
CA GLN A 121 -1.70 -9.70 14.26
C GLN A 121 -2.15 -8.48 13.41
N GLY A 122 -1.22 -7.85 12.70
CA GLY A 122 -1.43 -6.61 11.98
C GLY A 122 -1.57 -5.39 12.89
N PHE A 123 -2.07 -4.31 12.30
CA PHE A 123 -2.23 -3.02 12.99
C PHE A 123 -3.70 -2.69 13.19
N PRO A 124 -4.08 -2.19 14.38
CA PRO A 124 -5.46 -1.81 14.67
C PRO A 124 -5.91 -0.54 13.92
N SER A 125 -4.99 0.24 13.37
CA SER A 125 -5.26 1.43 12.58
C SER A 125 -4.07 1.81 11.71
N PHE A 126 -4.30 2.67 10.71
CA PHE A 126 -3.22 3.28 9.93
C PHE A 126 -2.27 4.11 10.81
N VAL A 127 -2.78 4.78 11.85
CA VAL A 127 -1.94 5.54 12.80
C VAL A 127 -1.00 4.60 13.54
N ALA A 128 -1.50 3.45 14.03
CA ALA A 128 -0.66 2.46 14.70
C ALA A 128 0.42 1.88 13.76
N PHE A 129 0.09 1.70 12.48
CA PHE A 129 1.05 1.31 11.46
C PHE A 129 2.15 2.37 11.28
N ILE A 130 1.79 3.64 11.08
CA ILE A 130 2.76 4.73 10.90
C ILE A 130 3.66 4.91 12.13
N VAL A 131 3.10 4.83 13.34
CA VAL A 131 3.91 4.87 14.57
C VAL A 131 4.92 3.73 14.58
N ALA A 132 4.51 2.51 14.21
CA ALA A 132 5.43 1.39 14.15
C ALA A 132 6.52 1.54 13.08
N CYS A 133 6.20 2.12 11.91
CA CYS A 133 7.21 2.48 10.90
C CYS A 133 8.26 3.44 11.49
N LEU A 134 7.81 4.49 12.18
CA LEU A 134 8.70 5.46 12.81
C LEU A 134 9.58 4.82 13.89
N ASP A 135 9.01 3.94 14.73
CA ASP A 135 9.77 3.20 15.73
C ASP A 135 10.88 2.34 15.09
N ARG A 136 10.62 1.73 13.93
CA ARG A 136 11.64 0.98 13.18
C ARG A 136 12.74 1.89 12.62
N CYS A 137 12.38 3.06 12.10
CA CYS A 137 13.37 4.04 11.64
C CYS A 137 14.27 4.51 12.79
N ILE A 138 13.69 4.85 13.94
CA ILE A 138 14.43 5.24 15.15
C ILE A 138 15.38 4.12 15.57
N TYR A 139 14.86 2.89 15.66
CA TYR A 139 15.66 1.71 16.00
C TYR A 139 16.86 1.53 15.05
N ALA A 140 16.65 1.66 13.75
CA ALA A 140 17.70 1.50 12.76
C ALA A 140 18.78 2.58 12.89
N ILE A 141 18.38 3.84 13.11
CA ILE A 141 19.29 4.98 13.31
C ILE A 141 20.15 4.77 14.56
N GLU A 142 19.55 4.32 15.66
CA GLU A 142 20.26 4.08 16.93
C GLU A 142 21.24 2.89 16.86
N LYS A 143 21.03 1.95 15.94
CA LYS A 143 21.85 0.74 15.80
C LYS A 143 22.94 0.84 14.75
N HIS A 144 22.69 1.53 13.64
CA HIS A 144 23.56 1.47 12.48
C HIS A 144 24.48 2.69 12.41
N PRO A 145 25.82 2.53 12.55
CA PRO A 145 26.74 3.65 12.64
C PRO A 145 26.73 4.61 11.44
N SER A 146 26.34 4.14 10.25
CA SER A 146 26.24 5.00 9.07
C SER A 146 24.96 5.85 9.01
N LEU A 147 24.02 5.63 9.93
CA LEU A 147 22.77 6.37 10.03
C LEU A 147 22.79 7.41 11.17
N GLU A 148 23.84 7.41 11.99
CA GLU A 148 24.11 8.48 12.94
C GLU A 148 24.42 9.77 12.18
N SER A 149 23.76 10.86 12.58
CA SER A 149 23.93 12.22 12.03
C SER A 149 25.15 12.93 12.59
#